data_AF-A0A7J5AEH1-F1
#
_entry.id   AF-A0A7J5AEH1-F1
#
_cell.length_a   1.000
_cell.length_b   1.000
_cell.length_c   1.000
_cell.angle_alpha   90.00
_cell.angle_beta   90.00
_cell.angle_gamma   90.00
#
_symmetry.space_group_name_H-M   'P 1'
#
loop_
_entity.id
_entity.type
_entity.pdbx_description
1 polymer ?
#
loop_
_entity_poly.entity_id
_entity_poly.type
_entity_poly.pdbx_seq_one_letter_code
_entity_poly.pdbx_strand_id
1 'polypeptide(L)'
;MKTLNQIERIKIKLRLAKNTDSFLEVFGASSHKYILNSPLNMQEVNNFEKKYNITLPNNYRTFLTEIGNGGLENKNSVVGNSGAGPDYGIFKLGHPYHFIVEPSLKYLEKEPFFNESTTQDEWNKIYDKMDNNISNEDYDKEIAKAYSGILNIGFSGCSGYLGIILKGKNKDRIVHTYDEIEYCPHFSEEINFLDWYENWLDTIISGESIMRMDSNISELTEEYVVNQFISDISDDYWKFRRLGELRSFKALSNNSIKKLKEKYKNTQQVDQKNCILNFLTKYDYDNSIEEISKLAKESPLAFLRNIHLYNKDKSNEWLNEINKLREIDNSGVLEYIEFVTDSDIKTIANNVRK
;
A
#
# COMPACT_ATOMS: atom_id res chain seq x y z
N MET A 1 -1.21 -29.33 -0.59
CA MET A 1 -1.93 -28.03 -0.63
C MET A 1 -2.30 -27.77 -2.08
N LYS A 2 -3.57 -27.48 -2.38
CA LYS A 2 -3.95 -27.01 -3.72
C LYS A 2 -3.11 -25.77 -4.02
N THR A 3 -2.42 -25.73 -5.15
CA THR A 3 -1.68 -24.56 -5.59
C THR A 3 -2.69 -23.45 -5.85
N LEU A 4 -2.74 -22.44 -4.97
CA LEU A 4 -3.65 -21.30 -5.12
C LEU A 4 -3.34 -20.56 -6.41
N ASN A 5 -4.38 -20.23 -7.19
CA ASN A 5 -4.21 -19.37 -8.35
C ASN A 5 -3.94 -17.91 -7.91
N GLN A 6 -3.47 -17.06 -8.82
CA GLN A 6 -3.08 -15.68 -8.49
C GLN A 6 -4.23 -14.86 -7.89
N ILE A 7 -5.46 -15.05 -8.36
CA ILE A 7 -6.64 -14.34 -7.86
C ILE A 7 -6.93 -14.72 -6.41
N GLU A 8 -6.87 -16.02 -6.10
CA GLU A 8 -7.03 -16.52 -4.74
C GLU A 8 -5.94 -15.99 -3.81
N ARG A 9 -4.68 -15.98 -4.28
CA ARG A 9 -3.56 -15.40 -3.53
C ARG A 9 -3.76 -13.92 -3.25
N ILE A 10 -4.14 -13.12 -4.24
CA ILE A 10 -4.38 -11.68 -4.05
C ILE A 10 -5.51 -11.45 -3.04
N LYS A 11 -6.60 -12.22 -3.09
CA LYS A 11 -7.70 -12.11 -2.12
C LYS A 11 -7.25 -12.41 -0.69
N ILE A 12 -6.39 -13.41 -0.50
CA ILE A 12 -5.78 -13.73 0.81
C ILE A 12 -4.83 -12.59 1.22
N LYS A 13 -3.91 -12.20 0.34
CA LYS A 13 -2.93 -11.15 0.58
C LYS A 13 -3.58 -9.81 0.93
N LEU A 14 -4.74 -9.47 0.36
CA LEU A 14 -5.51 -8.28 0.76
C LEU A 14 -5.94 -8.32 2.23
N ARG A 15 -6.41 -9.48 2.72
CA ARG A 15 -6.76 -9.66 4.13
C ARG A 15 -5.53 -9.63 5.02
N LEU A 16 -4.45 -10.29 4.59
CA LEU A 16 -3.17 -10.27 5.31
C LEU A 16 -2.60 -8.86 5.42
N ALA A 17 -2.55 -8.10 4.32
CA ALA A 17 -2.09 -6.72 4.28
C ALA A 17 -2.92 -5.84 5.23
N LYS A 18 -4.26 -5.95 5.19
CA LYS A 18 -5.15 -5.27 6.14
C LYS A 18 -4.86 -5.60 7.60
N ASN A 19 -4.53 -6.86 7.88
CA ASN A 19 -4.23 -7.32 9.24
C ASN A 19 -2.83 -6.90 9.70
N THR A 20 -1.85 -6.89 8.80
CA THR A 20 -0.47 -6.45 9.04
C THR A 20 -0.43 -4.95 9.25
N ASP A 21 -1.10 -4.14 8.42
CA ASP A 21 -1.16 -2.69 8.58
C ASP A 21 -2.43 -2.20 9.30
N SER A 22 -2.68 -2.72 10.51
CA SER A 22 -3.91 -2.37 11.24
C SER A 22 -3.98 -0.92 11.69
N PHE A 23 -2.84 -0.23 11.74
CA PHE A 23 -2.77 1.19 12.12
C PHE A 23 -2.82 2.11 10.89
N LEU A 24 -2.96 1.55 9.68
CA LEU A 24 -3.08 2.27 8.41
C LEU A 24 -1.87 3.18 8.16
N GLU A 25 -0.69 2.64 8.41
CA GLU A 25 0.59 3.33 8.34
C GLU A 25 1.18 3.34 6.92
N VAL A 26 0.76 2.45 6.04
CA VAL A 26 1.18 2.54 4.65
C VAL A 26 0.60 3.80 4.01
N PHE A 27 1.42 4.53 3.24
CA PHE A 27 0.98 5.77 2.60
C PHE A 27 -0.32 5.54 1.80
N GLY A 28 -1.32 6.37 2.10
CA GLY A 28 -2.66 6.30 1.51
C GLY A 28 -3.60 5.21 2.05
N ALA A 29 -3.12 4.28 2.89
CA ALA A 29 -3.94 3.23 3.51
C ALA A 29 -5.10 3.77 4.35
N SER A 30 -4.94 4.94 4.97
CA SER A 30 -6.02 5.63 5.70
C SER A 30 -7.22 6.02 4.81
N SER A 31 -6.98 6.21 3.51
CA SER A 31 -8.01 6.58 2.53
C SER A 31 -8.84 5.38 2.09
N HIS A 32 -8.20 4.27 1.71
CA HIS A 32 -8.89 3.10 1.15
C HIS A 32 -9.14 1.99 2.17
N LYS A 33 -8.42 1.95 3.30
CA LYS A 33 -8.56 1.01 4.43
C LYS A 33 -8.53 -0.47 4.03
N TYR A 34 -7.79 -0.78 2.96
CA TYR A 34 -7.77 -2.09 2.30
C TYR A 34 -9.15 -2.61 1.87
N ILE A 35 -10.08 -1.71 1.56
CA ILE A 35 -11.44 -2.06 1.12
C ILE A 35 -11.53 -1.97 -0.41
N LEU A 36 -12.14 -2.98 -1.00
CA LEU A 36 -12.58 -3.01 -2.39
C LEU A 36 -14.09 -3.21 -2.41
N ASN A 37 -14.78 -2.55 -3.35
CA ASN A 37 -16.16 -2.88 -3.65
C ASN A 37 -16.23 -4.18 -4.48
N SER A 38 -17.45 -4.72 -4.60
CA SER A 38 -17.70 -5.95 -5.34
C SER A 38 -17.20 -5.87 -6.79
N PRO A 39 -16.74 -6.98 -7.38
CA PRO A 39 -16.33 -7.01 -8.78
C PRO A 39 -17.47 -6.64 -9.74
N LEU A 40 -17.08 -6.13 -10.90
CA LEU A 40 -17.98 -5.85 -12.02
C LEU A 40 -18.37 -7.14 -12.74
N ASN A 41 -19.54 -7.13 -13.38
CA ASN A 41 -19.83 -8.14 -14.38
C ASN A 41 -19.17 -7.79 -15.73
N MET A 42 -19.04 -8.80 -16.61
CA MET A 42 -18.42 -8.63 -17.92
C MET A 42 -19.15 -7.60 -18.80
N GLN A 43 -20.47 -7.42 -18.66
CA GLN A 43 -21.22 -6.47 -19.46
C GLN A 43 -20.85 -5.02 -19.11
N GLU A 44 -20.62 -4.72 -17.83
CA GLU A 44 -20.18 -3.39 -17.38
C GLU A 44 -18.80 -3.04 -17.96
N VAL A 45 -17.87 -3.99 -17.94
CA VAL A 45 -16.54 -3.81 -18.54
C VAL A 45 -16.65 -3.62 -20.07
N ASN A 46 -17.42 -4.47 -20.74
CA ASN A 46 -17.65 -4.37 -22.19
C ASN A 46 -18.28 -3.02 -22.57
N ASN A 47 -19.18 -2.49 -21.75
CA ASN A 47 -19.80 -1.19 -21.99
C ASN A 47 -18.78 -0.05 -21.88
N PHE A 48 -17.88 -0.11 -20.89
CA PHE A 48 -16.79 0.86 -20.75
C PHE A 48 -15.85 0.81 -21.96
N GLU A 49 -15.43 -0.39 -22.36
CA GLU A 49 -14.57 -0.60 -23.52
C GLU A 49 -15.19 -0.07 -24.82
N LYS A 50 -16.47 -0.36 -25.05
CA LYS A 50 -17.22 0.15 -26.20
C LYS A 50 -17.37 1.67 -26.18
N LYS A 51 -17.67 2.25 -25.01
CA LYS A 51 -17.85 3.70 -24.84
C LYS A 51 -16.60 4.48 -25.26
N TYR A 52 -15.42 3.95 -24.98
CA TYR A 52 -14.14 4.62 -25.22
C TYR A 52 -13.33 4.01 -26.38
N ASN A 53 -13.90 3.05 -27.11
CA ASN A 53 -13.26 2.28 -28.19
C ASN A 53 -11.89 1.71 -27.83
N ILE A 54 -11.78 1.12 -26.64
CA ILE A 54 -10.53 0.55 -26.12
C ILE A 54 -10.67 -0.93 -25.81
N THR A 55 -9.55 -1.57 -25.50
CA THR A 55 -9.52 -2.91 -24.91
C THR A 55 -8.62 -2.87 -23.69
N LEU A 56 -9.21 -3.04 -22.51
CA LEU A 56 -8.50 -3.17 -21.26
C LEU A 56 -7.56 -4.38 -21.31
N PRO A 57 -6.37 -4.29 -20.69
CA PRO A 57 -5.50 -5.43 -20.50
C PRO A 57 -6.17 -6.56 -19.71
N ASN A 58 -5.81 -7.81 -20.02
CA ASN A 58 -6.50 -8.98 -19.48
C ASN A 58 -6.37 -9.07 -17.95
N ASN A 59 -5.21 -8.74 -17.40
CA ASN A 59 -4.96 -8.79 -15.95
C ASN A 59 -5.79 -7.72 -15.23
N TYR A 60 -5.85 -6.49 -15.77
CA TYR A 60 -6.70 -5.44 -15.21
C TYR A 60 -8.20 -5.77 -15.34
N ARG A 61 -8.63 -6.32 -16.48
CA ARG A 61 -10.01 -6.84 -16.63
C ARG A 61 -10.32 -7.90 -15.57
N THR A 62 -9.41 -8.85 -15.35
CA THR A 62 -9.56 -9.91 -14.35
C THR A 62 -9.65 -9.34 -12.94
N PHE A 63 -8.85 -8.33 -12.59
CA PHE A 63 -8.98 -7.64 -11.31
C PHE A 63 -10.38 -7.06 -11.12
N LEU A 64 -10.87 -6.33 -12.13
CA LEU A 64 -12.18 -5.69 -12.09
C LEU A 64 -13.34 -6.69 -11.94
N THR A 65 -13.23 -7.88 -12.53
CA THR A 65 -14.33 -8.87 -12.55
C THR A 65 -14.21 -9.97 -11.50
N GLU A 66 -13.03 -10.20 -10.94
CA GLU A 66 -12.80 -11.29 -9.98
C GLU A 66 -12.38 -10.80 -8.59
N ILE A 67 -11.73 -9.64 -8.47
CA ILE A 67 -11.15 -9.15 -7.20
C ILE A 67 -11.98 -8.00 -6.63
N GLY A 68 -12.19 -6.92 -7.40
CA GLY A 68 -13.00 -5.78 -6.96
C GLY A 68 -12.92 -4.59 -7.89
N ASN A 69 -13.74 -3.57 -7.63
CA ASN A 69 -13.81 -2.36 -8.46
C ASN A 69 -14.04 -1.08 -7.64
N GLY A 70 -13.00 -0.27 -7.48
CA GLY A 70 -13.05 0.92 -6.61
C GLY A 70 -13.29 0.55 -5.15
N GLY A 71 -13.64 1.54 -4.34
CA GLY A 71 -13.81 1.34 -2.90
C GLY A 71 -14.57 2.47 -2.24
N LEU A 72 -14.00 2.98 -1.14
CA LEU A 72 -14.69 3.90 -0.25
C LEU A 72 -14.98 5.25 -0.92
N GLU A 73 -16.21 5.71 -0.78
CA GLU A 73 -16.58 7.09 -0.99
C GLU A 73 -16.44 7.82 0.36
N ASN A 74 -15.26 8.37 0.62
CA ASN A 74 -14.99 9.09 1.85
C ASN A 74 -14.92 10.59 1.54
N LYS A 75 -15.64 11.41 2.32
CA LYS A 75 -15.57 12.88 2.27
C LYS A 75 -14.14 13.41 2.44
N ASN A 76 -13.27 12.64 3.08
CA ASN A 76 -11.86 12.99 3.30
C ASN A 76 -10.89 12.24 2.36
N SER A 77 -11.39 11.46 1.39
CA SER A 77 -10.52 10.91 0.34
C SER A 77 -10.17 12.00 -0.64
N VAL A 78 -8.90 12.10 -1.02
CA VAL A 78 -8.41 13.12 -1.97
C VAL A 78 -9.09 13.00 -3.32
N VAL A 79 -9.41 11.77 -3.75
CA VAL A 79 -10.02 11.47 -5.05
C VAL A 79 -11.38 10.79 -4.95
N GLY A 80 -11.72 10.17 -3.80
CA GLY A 80 -12.95 9.41 -3.61
C GLY A 80 -13.02 8.15 -4.50
N ASN A 81 -13.96 7.26 -4.21
CA ASN A 81 -14.29 6.10 -5.06
C ASN A 81 -13.09 5.22 -5.49
N SER A 82 -12.02 5.22 -4.70
CA SER A 82 -10.83 4.39 -4.88
C SER A 82 -10.83 3.20 -3.93
N GLY A 83 -10.45 2.05 -4.46
CA GLY A 83 -10.29 0.79 -3.76
C GLY A 83 -8.88 0.57 -3.26
N ALA A 84 -8.68 -0.50 -2.51
CA ALA A 84 -7.36 -0.90 -2.05
C ALA A 84 -6.33 -0.95 -3.18
N GLY A 85 -5.23 -0.23 -3.03
CA GLY A 85 -4.12 -0.18 -3.97
C GLY A 85 -3.03 0.76 -3.45
N PRO A 86 -1.87 0.83 -4.13
CA PRO A 86 -0.83 1.82 -3.81
C PRO A 86 -1.39 3.25 -3.72
N ASP A 87 -0.74 4.05 -2.89
CA ASP A 87 -1.08 5.46 -2.65
C ASP A 87 -2.57 5.64 -2.31
N TYR A 88 -3.29 6.52 -3.02
CA TYR A 88 -4.71 6.77 -2.76
C TYR A 88 -5.64 5.72 -3.37
N GLY A 89 -5.10 4.61 -3.89
CA GLY A 89 -5.85 3.43 -4.30
C GLY A 89 -6.23 3.37 -5.78
N ILE A 90 -6.84 2.25 -6.17
CA ILE A 90 -7.27 1.99 -7.55
C ILE A 90 -8.68 2.54 -7.78
N PHE A 91 -8.83 3.38 -8.79
CA PHE A 91 -10.09 3.99 -9.18
C PHE A 91 -11.19 2.96 -9.49
N LYS A 92 -12.44 3.31 -9.14
CA LYS A 92 -13.63 2.68 -9.72
C LYS A 92 -13.63 2.89 -11.24
N LEU A 93 -13.95 1.87 -12.02
CA LEU A 93 -14.13 2.00 -13.47
C LEU A 93 -15.19 3.08 -13.79
N GLY A 94 -14.81 4.06 -14.61
CA GLY A 94 -15.60 5.25 -14.90
C GLY A 94 -15.29 6.47 -14.04
N HIS A 95 -14.22 6.44 -13.23
CA HIS A 95 -13.73 7.59 -12.47
C HIS A 95 -13.41 8.80 -13.37
N PRO A 96 -13.71 10.04 -12.94
CA PRO A 96 -13.39 11.24 -13.73
C PRO A 96 -11.88 11.39 -13.98
N TYR A 97 -11.03 11.00 -13.04
CA TYR A 97 -9.57 11.05 -13.16
C TYR A 97 -8.93 9.91 -13.98
N HIS A 98 -9.72 9.10 -14.69
CA HIS A 98 -9.17 8.23 -15.73
C HIS A 98 -8.42 9.01 -16.82
N PHE A 99 -8.70 10.30 -16.94
CA PHE A 99 -8.19 11.19 -17.97
C PHE A 99 -7.59 12.43 -17.31
N ILE A 100 -6.40 12.83 -17.76
CA ILE A 100 -5.74 14.05 -17.28
C ILE A 100 -6.46 15.29 -17.83
N VAL A 101 -6.88 15.25 -19.10
CA VAL A 101 -7.58 16.33 -19.80
C VAL A 101 -8.75 15.78 -20.63
N GLU A 102 -9.73 16.61 -20.99
CA GLU A 102 -10.90 16.19 -21.78
C GLU A 102 -10.52 15.57 -23.13
N PRO A 103 -9.58 16.13 -23.92
CA PRO A 103 -9.24 15.58 -25.23
C PRO A 103 -8.63 14.17 -25.19
N SER A 104 -8.14 13.69 -24.03
CA SER A 104 -7.51 12.37 -23.86
C SER A 104 -8.40 11.22 -24.36
N LEU A 105 -9.72 11.37 -24.31
CA LEU A 105 -10.67 10.37 -24.82
C LEU A 105 -10.42 9.98 -26.29
N LYS A 106 -10.02 10.94 -27.14
CA LYS A 106 -9.75 10.73 -28.57
C LYS A 106 -8.37 10.13 -28.85
N TYR A 107 -7.50 10.05 -27.84
CA TYR A 107 -6.12 9.56 -27.96
C TYR A 107 -5.90 8.27 -27.19
N LEU A 108 -6.83 7.88 -26.31
CA LEU A 108 -6.77 6.65 -25.55
C LEU A 108 -6.79 5.38 -26.43
N GLU A 109 -7.48 5.43 -27.57
CA GLU A 109 -7.50 4.32 -28.53
C GLU A 109 -6.25 4.23 -29.40
N LYS A 110 -5.35 5.22 -29.35
CA LYS A 110 -4.15 5.26 -30.20
C LYS A 110 -3.01 4.45 -29.57
N GLU A 111 -1.99 4.17 -30.39
CA GLU A 111 -0.75 3.61 -29.86
C GLU A 111 -0.13 4.58 -28.83
N PRO A 112 0.42 4.07 -27.71
CA PRO A 112 1.10 4.90 -26.75
C PRO A 112 2.31 5.59 -27.35
N PHE A 113 2.40 6.91 -27.17
CA PHE A 113 3.63 7.63 -27.46
C PHE A 113 4.74 7.18 -26.50
N PHE A 114 4.48 7.24 -25.19
CA PHE A 114 5.40 6.77 -24.17
C PHE A 114 5.50 5.24 -24.19
N ASN A 115 6.72 4.74 -24.31
CA ASN A 115 7.06 3.32 -24.31
C ASN A 115 8.47 3.10 -23.77
N GLU A 116 8.92 1.85 -23.68
CA GLU A 116 10.23 1.48 -23.12
C GLU A 116 11.44 2.09 -23.83
N SER A 117 11.28 2.54 -25.08
CA SER A 117 12.33 3.17 -25.88
C SER A 117 12.27 4.70 -25.84
N THR A 118 11.24 5.29 -25.21
CA THR A 118 11.11 6.75 -25.12
C THR A 118 12.23 7.33 -24.29
N THR A 119 12.98 8.26 -24.89
CA THR A 119 14.09 8.97 -24.24
C THR A 119 13.63 10.26 -23.57
N GLN A 120 14.40 10.73 -22.59
CA GLN A 120 14.17 12.03 -21.96
C GLN A 120 14.18 13.18 -22.99
N ASP A 121 15.06 13.13 -24.00
CA ASP A 121 15.13 14.16 -25.04
C ASP A 121 13.89 14.19 -25.94
N GLU A 122 13.30 13.03 -26.23
CA GLU A 122 12.03 12.97 -26.97
C GLU A 122 10.87 13.53 -26.15
N TRP A 123 10.87 13.28 -24.84
CA TRP A 123 9.88 13.85 -23.93
C TRP A 123 10.04 15.36 -23.76
N ASN A 124 11.28 15.85 -23.60
CA ASN A 124 11.59 17.27 -23.49
C ASN A 124 11.09 18.05 -24.73
N LYS A 125 11.15 17.47 -25.94
CA LYS A 125 10.58 18.09 -27.15
C LYS A 125 9.06 18.28 -27.09
N ILE A 126 8.35 17.51 -26.27
CA ILE A 126 6.91 17.73 -26.01
C ILE A 126 6.77 18.92 -25.07
N TYR A 127 7.52 18.92 -23.96
CA TYR A 127 7.53 20.03 -22.99
C TYR A 127 7.92 21.37 -23.64
N ASP A 128 8.91 21.40 -24.53
CA ASP A 128 9.35 22.61 -25.25
C ASP A 128 8.23 23.25 -26.09
N LYS A 129 7.22 22.49 -26.50
CA LYS A 129 6.05 23.04 -27.22
C LYS A 129 5.08 23.77 -26.28
N MET A 130 5.20 23.58 -24.97
CA MET A 130 4.27 24.07 -23.96
C MET A 130 4.68 25.44 -23.39
N ASP A 131 5.42 26.23 -24.16
CA ASP A 131 5.73 27.63 -23.85
C ASP A 131 4.46 28.46 -23.61
N ASN A 132 4.59 29.58 -22.90
CA ASN A 132 3.53 30.50 -22.46
C ASN A 132 2.64 31.07 -23.59
N ASN A 133 2.99 30.82 -24.85
CA ASN A 133 2.24 31.28 -26.02
C ASN A 133 1.24 30.24 -26.56
N ILE A 134 1.22 29.01 -26.04
CA ILE A 134 0.25 28.00 -26.42
C ILE A 134 -1.14 28.34 -25.85
N SER A 135 -2.20 28.08 -26.62
CA SER A 135 -3.56 28.20 -26.11
C SER A 135 -3.87 27.05 -25.14
N ASN A 136 -4.78 27.24 -24.18
CA ASN A 136 -5.20 26.16 -23.27
C ASN A 136 -5.74 24.93 -24.06
N GLU A 137 -6.48 25.16 -25.15
CA GLU A 137 -7.01 24.07 -25.98
C GLU A 137 -5.91 23.28 -26.69
N ASP A 138 -4.84 23.95 -27.14
CA ASP A 138 -3.73 23.27 -27.79
C ASP A 138 -2.80 22.60 -26.79
N TYR A 139 -2.66 23.18 -25.58
CA TYR A 139 -2.00 22.55 -24.45
C TYR A 139 -2.65 21.20 -24.12
N ASP A 140 -3.97 21.18 -23.90
CA ASP A 140 -4.71 19.95 -23.60
C ASP A 140 -4.58 18.91 -24.73
N LYS A 141 -4.51 19.34 -26.00
CA LYS A 141 -4.27 18.44 -27.13
C LYS A 141 -2.87 17.83 -27.10
N GLU A 142 -1.84 18.59 -26.76
CA GLU A 142 -0.48 18.05 -26.65
C GLU A 142 -0.34 17.10 -25.45
N ILE A 143 -0.96 17.42 -24.30
CA ILE A 143 -1.06 16.50 -23.15
C ILE A 143 -1.75 15.19 -23.56
N ALA A 144 -2.90 15.28 -24.22
CA ALA A 144 -3.65 14.12 -24.68
C ALA A 144 -2.85 13.26 -25.69
N LYS A 145 -1.99 13.86 -26.51
CA LYS A 145 -1.08 13.13 -27.41
C LYS A 145 0.05 12.45 -26.65
N ALA A 146 0.67 13.14 -25.69
CA ALA A 146 1.79 12.62 -24.91
C ALA A 146 1.38 11.36 -24.13
N TYR A 147 0.17 11.37 -23.57
CA TYR A 147 -0.41 10.27 -22.80
C TYR A 147 -1.36 9.38 -23.61
N SER A 148 -1.22 9.35 -24.94
CA SER A 148 -2.04 8.46 -25.79
C SER A 148 -1.92 7.01 -25.34
N GLY A 149 -3.00 6.23 -25.45
CA GLY A 149 -2.96 4.81 -25.09
C GLY A 149 -2.74 4.48 -23.59
N ILE A 150 -2.74 5.48 -22.70
CA ILE A 150 -2.56 5.31 -21.25
C ILE A 150 -3.87 5.64 -20.52
N LEU A 151 -4.38 4.69 -19.74
CA LEU A 151 -5.54 4.91 -18.87
C LEU A 151 -5.07 5.10 -17.43
N ASN A 152 -5.40 6.22 -16.79
CA ASN A 152 -5.10 6.39 -15.38
C ASN A 152 -6.02 5.50 -14.53
N ILE A 153 -5.47 4.78 -13.59
CA ILE A 153 -6.16 3.81 -12.73
C ILE A 153 -5.99 4.11 -11.24
N GLY A 154 -5.17 5.09 -10.86
CA GLY A 154 -4.99 5.51 -9.48
C GLY A 154 -4.35 6.88 -9.38
N PHE A 155 -4.35 7.43 -8.17
CA PHE A 155 -3.76 8.73 -7.86
C PHE A 155 -2.65 8.56 -6.82
N SER A 156 -1.49 9.15 -7.09
CA SER A 156 -0.30 9.04 -6.24
C SER A 156 -0.08 10.26 -5.34
N GLY A 157 -0.87 11.33 -5.49
CA GLY A 157 -0.61 12.61 -4.84
C GLY A 157 0.41 13.44 -5.62
N CYS A 158 0.61 14.70 -5.19
CA CYS A 158 1.59 15.63 -5.77
C CYS A 158 1.59 15.58 -7.31
N SER A 159 0.43 15.78 -7.93
CA SER A 159 0.30 15.82 -9.39
C SER A 159 0.52 14.48 -10.13
N GLY A 160 0.79 13.38 -9.40
CA GLY A 160 1.08 12.06 -9.94
C GLY A 160 -0.12 11.11 -10.00
N TYR A 161 -0.10 10.24 -11.01
CA TYR A 161 -1.09 9.20 -11.27
C TYR A 161 -0.42 7.87 -11.58
N LEU A 162 -1.16 6.80 -11.37
CA LEU A 162 -0.83 5.46 -11.84
C LEU A 162 -1.62 5.22 -13.12
N GLY A 163 -0.91 4.95 -14.22
CA GLY A 163 -1.47 4.63 -15.53
C GLY A 163 -1.24 3.17 -15.91
N ILE A 164 -2.09 2.66 -16.81
CA ILE A 164 -1.90 1.35 -17.44
C ILE A 164 -1.88 1.49 -18.97
N ILE A 165 -0.91 0.81 -19.60
CA ILE A 165 -0.78 0.81 -21.06
C ILE A 165 -1.83 -0.10 -21.69
N LEU A 166 -2.59 0.43 -22.66
CA LEU A 166 -3.70 -0.29 -23.30
C LEU A 166 -3.29 -1.08 -24.55
N LYS A 167 -2.25 -0.65 -25.26
CA LYS A 167 -1.84 -1.18 -26.58
C LYS A 167 -0.32 -1.27 -26.74
N GLY A 168 0.13 -1.89 -27.83
CA GLY A 168 1.54 -2.06 -28.12
C GLY A 168 2.25 -3.10 -27.26
N LYS A 169 3.58 -3.14 -27.35
CA LYS A 169 4.44 -4.13 -26.68
C LYS A 169 4.43 -4.02 -25.15
N ASN A 170 4.18 -2.82 -24.62
CA ASN A 170 4.13 -2.57 -23.19
C ASN A 170 2.72 -2.67 -22.61
N LYS A 171 1.73 -3.17 -23.36
CA LYS A 171 0.35 -3.40 -22.88
C LYS A 171 0.36 -4.13 -21.53
N ASP A 172 -0.51 -3.71 -20.62
CA ASP A 172 -0.69 -4.23 -19.25
C ASP A 172 0.35 -3.74 -18.22
N ARG A 173 1.43 -3.06 -18.65
CA ARG A 173 2.40 -2.47 -17.73
C ARG A 173 1.84 -1.23 -17.04
N ILE A 174 2.28 -1.05 -15.79
CA ILE A 174 1.98 0.13 -14.98
C ILE A 174 3.03 1.20 -15.23
N VAL A 175 2.56 2.43 -15.41
CA VAL A 175 3.37 3.61 -15.69
C VAL A 175 2.98 4.72 -14.71
N HIS A 176 3.95 5.36 -14.11
CA HIS A 176 3.74 6.56 -13.31
C HIS A 176 3.68 7.77 -14.26
N THR A 177 2.59 8.54 -14.20
CA THR A 177 2.33 9.70 -15.06
C THR A 177 2.04 10.93 -14.23
N TYR A 178 2.14 12.11 -14.83
CA TYR A 178 2.04 13.39 -14.11
C TYR A 178 1.16 14.38 -14.86
N ASP A 179 0.36 15.18 -14.16
CA ASP A 179 -0.27 16.35 -14.80
C ASP A 179 0.78 17.42 -15.19
N GLU A 180 1.88 17.48 -14.44
CA GLU A 180 3.08 18.27 -14.73
C GLU A 180 3.95 17.57 -15.79
N ILE A 181 3.77 17.95 -17.04
CA ILE A 181 4.41 17.32 -18.21
C ILE A 181 5.96 17.40 -18.23
N GLU A 182 6.56 18.27 -17.41
CA GLU A 182 8.02 18.34 -17.27
C GLU A 182 8.60 17.04 -16.70
N TYR A 183 7.79 16.26 -15.97
CA TYR A 183 8.18 14.94 -15.47
C TYR A 183 7.88 13.87 -16.52
N CYS A 184 8.94 13.23 -16.99
CA CYS A 184 8.83 12.08 -17.89
C CYS A 184 8.23 10.88 -17.14
N PRO A 185 7.24 10.18 -17.74
CA PRO A 185 6.71 8.96 -17.18
C PRO A 185 7.77 7.88 -17.00
N HIS A 186 7.52 6.94 -16.09
CA HIS A 186 8.38 5.79 -15.92
C HIS A 186 7.57 4.54 -15.57
N PHE A 187 8.05 3.37 -16.01
CA PHE A 187 7.40 2.10 -15.71
C PHE A 187 7.68 1.63 -14.29
N SER A 188 6.69 0.95 -13.70
CA SER A 188 6.95 0.03 -12.59
C SER A 188 7.76 -1.17 -13.09
N GLU A 189 8.41 -1.88 -12.15
CA GLU A 189 9.29 -3.01 -12.47
C GLU A 189 8.52 -4.19 -13.08
N GLU A 190 7.32 -4.46 -12.57
CA GLU A 190 6.48 -5.56 -13.02
C GLU A 190 5.90 -5.32 -14.42
N ILE A 191 5.76 -6.41 -15.16
CA ILE A 191 5.40 -6.38 -16.57
C ILE A 191 3.88 -6.46 -16.81
N ASN A 192 3.08 -6.66 -15.76
CA ASN A 192 1.61 -6.67 -15.85
C ASN A 192 0.94 -6.20 -14.54
N PHE A 193 -0.34 -5.84 -14.63
CA PHE A 193 -1.11 -5.30 -13.52
C PHE A 193 -1.20 -6.22 -12.29
N LEU A 194 -1.45 -7.53 -12.47
CA LEU A 194 -1.68 -8.42 -11.33
C LEU A 194 -0.39 -8.71 -10.56
N ASP A 195 0.74 -8.85 -11.25
CA ASP A 195 2.04 -9.02 -10.60
C ASP A 195 2.43 -7.76 -9.81
N TRP A 196 2.23 -6.58 -10.39
CA TRP A 196 2.43 -5.29 -9.71
C TRP A 196 1.56 -5.17 -8.45
N TYR A 197 0.27 -5.49 -8.56
CA TYR A 197 -0.67 -5.40 -7.46
C TYR A 197 -0.36 -6.43 -6.36
N GLU A 198 0.01 -7.65 -6.75
CA GLU A 198 0.41 -8.70 -5.82
C GLU A 198 1.71 -8.34 -5.08
N ASN A 199 2.69 -7.76 -5.77
CA ASN A 199 3.94 -7.30 -5.15
C ASN A 199 3.70 -6.14 -4.17
N TRP A 200 2.83 -5.19 -4.50
CA TRP A 200 2.42 -4.17 -3.53
C TRP A 200 1.90 -4.78 -2.23
N LEU A 201 1.04 -5.80 -2.31
CA LEU A 201 0.56 -6.50 -1.10
C LEU A 201 1.70 -7.21 -0.37
N ASP A 202 2.64 -7.81 -1.10
CA ASP A 202 3.80 -8.49 -0.50
C ASP A 202 4.69 -7.52 0.29
N THR A 203 4.93 -6.31 -0.23
CA THR A 203 5.69 -5.27 0.49
C THR A 203 5.01 -4.81 1.78
N ILE A 204 3.67 -4.82 1.84
CA ILE A 204 2.93 -4.52 3.06
C ILE A 204 3.01 -5.70 4.03
N ILE A 205 2.76 -6.92 3.55
CA ILE A 205 2.73 -8.14 4.36
C ILE A 205 4.09 -8.40 4.99
N SER A 206 5.19 -8.15 4.27
CA SER A 206 6.56 -8.30 4.78
C SER A 206 6.93 -7.26 5.84
N GLY A 207 6.13 -6.20 5.97
CA GLY A 207 6.40 -5.02 6.79
C GLY A 207 7.28 -3.97 6.11
N GLU A 208 7.82 -4.23 4.91
CA GLU A 208 8.70 -3.29 4.20
C GLU A 208 8.05 -1.92 4.01
N SER A 209 6.81 -1.87 3.49
CA SER A 209 6.10 -0.61 3.27
C SER A 209 5.80 0.14 4.58
N ILE A 210 5.61 -0.59 5.69
CA ILE A 210 5.32 -0.02 7.01
C ILE A 210 6.62 0.50 7.66
N MET A 211 7.77 -0.10 7.32
CA MET A 211 9.08 0.30 7.83
C MET A 211 9.78 1.33 6.94
N ARG A 212 9.25 1.58 5.74
CA ARG A 212 9.83 2.54 4.80
C ARG A 212 9.84 3.93 5.43
N MET A 213 11.04 4.46 5.64
CA MET A 213 11.23 5.80 6.16
C MET A 213 10.74 6.81 5.14
N ASP A 214 9.91 7.75 5.59
CA ASP A 214 9.75 8.99 4.86
C ASP A 214 11.07 9.77 4.99
N SER A 215 11.64 10.22 3.88
CA SER A 215 13.00 10.80 3.83
C SER A 215 13.15 12.12 4.60
N ASN A 216 12.06 12.60 5.23
CA ASN A 216 11.97 13.84 6.00
C ASN A 216 11.95 13.61 7.52
N ILE A 217 12.49 12.49 8.02
CA ILE A 217 12.68 12.31 9.47
C ILE A 217 13.67 13.35 9.96
N SER A 218 13.09 14.36 10.60
CA SER A 218 13.71 15.56 11.16
C SER A 218 14.87 15.27 12.10
N GLU A 219 15.70 16.30 12.32
CA GLU A 219 16.74 16.43 13.37
C GLU A 219 16.19 16.35 14.83
N LEU A 220 15.00 15.77 15.04
CA LEU A 220 14.36 15.65 16.34
C LEU A 220 15.02 14.57 17.20
N THR A 221 15.10 14.83 18.50
CA THR A 221 15.63 13.87 19.47
C THR A 221 14.62 12.77 19.78
N GLU A 222 15.11 11.57 20.12
CA GLU A 222 14.25 10.45 20.52
C GLU A 222 13.29 10.81 21.67
N GLU A 223 13.76 11.57 22.66
CA GLU A 223 12.96 11.95 23.83
C GLU A 223 11.81 12.87 23.43
N TYR A 224 12.05 13.81 22.50
CA TYR A 224 10.99 14.66 21.99
C TYR A 224 9.91 13.83 21.27
N VAL A 225 10.32 12.95 20.36
CA VAL A 225 9.39 12.10 19.60
C VAL A 225 8.56 11.21 20.54
N VAL A 226 9.18 10.60 21.55
CA VAL A 226 8.48 9.77 22.54
C VAL A 226 7.46 10.58 23.35
N ASN A 227 7.82 11.78 23.80
CA ASN A 227 6.90 12.64 24.54
C ASN A 227 5.70 13.06 23.68
N GLN A 228 5.94 13.42 22.42
CA GLN A 228 4.86 13.78 21.48
C GLN A 228 3.98 12.57 21.16
N PHE A 229 4.57 11.41 20.87
CA PHE A 229 3.82 10.17 20.65
C PHE A 229 2.88 9.86 21.82
N ILE A 230 3.36 9.97 23.06
CA ILE A 230 2.56 9.70 24.26
C ILE A 230 1.40 10.70 24.42
N SER A 231 1.62 11.97 24.06
CA SER A 231 0.61 13.03 24.06
C SER A 231 -0.45 12.78 22.99
N ASP A 232 0.00 12.45 21.78
CA ASP A 232 -0.82 12.51 20.58
C ASP A 232 -1.39 11.15 20.18
N ILE A 233 -1.20 10.10 20.97
CA ILE A 233 -1.64 8.73 20.65
C ILE A 233 -3.16 8.60 20.41
N SER A 234 -3.95 9.60 20.80
CA SER A 234 -5.40 9.66 20.55
C SER A 234 -5.77 10.41 19.26
N ASP A 235 -4.82 11.10 18.63
CA ASP A 235 -5.00 11.85 17.39
C ASP A 235 -4.50 11.01 16.21
N ASP A 236 -5.38 10.65 15.28
CA ASP A 236 -5.02 9.72 14.19
C ASP A 236 -3.93 10.27 13.27
N TYR A 237 -3.90 11.58 13.01
CA TYR A 237 -2.91 12.19 12.12
C TYR A 237 -1.54 12.25 12.80
N TRP A 238 -1.49 12.78 14.02
CA TRP A 238 -0.22 12.92 14.75
C TRP A 238 0.32 11.58 15.21
N LYS A 239 -0.54 10.65 15.62
CA LYS A 239 -0.17 9.26 15.87
C LYS A 239 0.56 8.68 14.67
N PHE A 240 -0.06 8.71 13.48
CA PHE A 240 0.56 8.19 12.26
C PHE A 240 1.97 8.75 12.02
N ARG A 241 2.12 10.07 12.06
CA ARG A 241 3.42 10.72 11.87
C ARG A 241 4.46 10.28 12.89
N ARG A 242 4.09 10.19 14.17
CA ARG A 242 5.01 9.78 15.24
C ARG A 242 5.37 8.30 15.21
N LEU A 243 4.52 7.44 14.66
CA LEU A 243 4.84 6.01 14.51
C LEU A 243 6.04 5.80 13.58
N GLY A 244 6.07 6.51 12.45
CA GLY A 244 7.17 6.44 11.50
C GLY A 244 8.48 6.95 12.12
N GLU A 245 8.44 8.11 12.77
CA GLU A 245 9.61 8.69 13.45
C GLU A 245 10.15 7.78 14.57
N LEU A 246 9.27 7.32 15.47
CA LEU A 246 9.69 6.49 16.61
C LEU A 246 10.33 5.18 16.17
N ARG A 247 9.84 4.58 15.07
CA ARG A 247 10.36 3.33 14.51
C ARG A 247 11.75 3.46 13.91
N SER A 248 12.11 4.66 13.47
CA SER A 248 13.37 4.93 12.78
C SER A 248 14.59 4.92 13.70
N PHE A 249 14.39 5.12 15.01
CA PHE A 249 15.49 5.07 15.97
C PHE A 249 16.08 3.66 16.07
N LYS A 250 17.42 3.59 16.16
CA LYS A 250 18.14 2.32 16.38
C LYS A 250 17.91 1.76 17.77
N ALA A 251 17.82 2.62 18.77
CA ALA A 251 17.55 2.29 20.17
C ALA A 251 16.84 3.48 20.83
N LEU A 252 16.24 3.24 22.00
CA LEU A 252 15.70 4.27 22.87
C LEU A 252 16.45 4.32 24.19
N SER A 253 16.57 5.50 24.79
CA SER A 253 17.11 5.63 26.14
C SER A 253 16.22 4.98 27.20
N ASN A 254 16.82 4.62 28.34
CA ASN A 254 16.10 4.07 29.50
C ASN A 254 14.96 5.00 29.97
N ASN A 255 15.14 6.32 29.86
CA ASN A 255 14.12 7.30 30.22
C ASN A 255 12.92 7.23 29.25
N SER A 256 13.18 7.19 27.94
CA SER A 256 12.15 7.02 26.90
C SER A 256 11.38 5.71 27.08
N ILE A 257 12.07 4.59 27.33
CA ILE A 257 11.45 3.27 27.60
C ILE A 257 10.58 3.33 28.86
N LYS A 258 11.07 3.96 29.94
CA LYS A 258 10.30 4.13 31.18
C LYS A 258 8.99 4.87 30.94
N LYS A 259 9.02 5.97 30.17
CA LYS A 259 7.82 6.74 29.81
C LYS A 259 6.82 5.92 29.00
N LEU A 260 7.30 5.13 28.02
CA LEU A 260 6.43 4.22 27.25
C LEU A 260 5.77 3.17 28.15
N LYS A 261 6.52 2.56 29.08
CA LYS A 261 5.97 1.60 30.06
C LYS A 261 4.91 2.22 30.98
N GLU A 262 5.17 3.41 31.49
CA GLU A 262 4.21 4.15 32.32
C GLU A 262 2.93 4.45 31.54
N LYS A 263 3.08 4.92 30.28
CA LYS A 263 1.92 5.16 29.41
C LYS A 263 1.16 3.87 29.11
N TYR A 264 1.84 2.76 28.80
CA TYR A 264 1.21 1.46 28.56
C TYR A 264 0.34 1.00 29.74
N LYS A 265 0.88 1.08 30.96
CA LYS A 265 0.16 0.69 32.19
C LYS A 265 -1.10 1.53 32.43
N ASN A 266 -1.04 2.81 32.12
CA ASN A 266 -2.13 3.76 32.35
C ASN A 266 -3.16 3.82 31.20
N THR A 267 -2.87 3.20 30.04
CA THR A 267 -3.75 3.23 28.88
C THR A 267 -4.83 2.15 29.00
N GLN A 268 -6.09 2.51 28.78
CA GLN A 268 -7.22 1.55 28.79
C GLN A 268 -7.64 1.12 27.40
N GLN A 269 -7.47 1.99 26.39
CA GLN A 269 -7.83 1.68 25.02
C GLN A 269 -6.90 0.63 24.43
N VAL A 270 -7.48 -0.49 23.97
CA VAL A 270 -6.74 -1.66 23.44
C VAL A 270 -5.83 -1.29 22.28
N ASP A 271 -6.31 -0.50 21.31
CA ASP A 271 -5.51 -0.13 20.14
C ASP A 271 -4.28 0.70 20.52
N GLN A 272 -4.43 1.64 21.46
CA GLN A 272 -3.33 2.44 21.97
C GLN A 272 -2.33 1.58 22.77
N LYS A 273 -2.83 0.65 23.60
CA LYS A 273 -1.98 -0.31 24.32
C LYS A 273 -1.14 -1.15 23.35
N ASN A 274 -1.79 -1.71 22.33
CA ASN A 274 -1.13 -2.53 21.31
C ASN A 274 -0.08 -1.71 20.54
N CYS A 275 -0.41 -0.46 20.23
CA CYS A 275 0.48 0.48 19.57
C CYS A 275 1.75 0.77 20.41
N ILE A 276 1.61 0.99 21.72
CA ILE A 276 2.76 1.18 22.62
C ILE A 276 3.57 -0.12 22.75
N LEU A 277 2.89 -1.25 22.87
CA LEU A 277 3.54 -2.56 23.01
C LEU A 277 4.38 -2.92 21.78
N ASN A 278 4.02 -2.47 20.58
CA ASN A 278 4.87 -2.58 19.38
C ASN A 278 6.28 -2.01 19.61
N PHE A 279 6.39 -0.81 20.18
CA PHE A 279 7.69 -0.19 20.43
C PHE A 279 8.41 -0.80 21.62
N LEU A 280 7.69 -1.22 22.67
CA LEU A 280 8.30 -1.96 23.78
C LEU A 280 8.86 -3.31 23.29
N THR A 281 8.17 -3.98 22.35
CA THR A 281 8.63 -5.23 21.72
C THR A 281 9.90 -5.02 20.90
N LYS A 282 10.01 -3.87 20.21
CA LYS A 282 11.18 -3.50 19.41
C LYS A 282 12.39 -3.12 20.28
N TYR A 283 12.17 -2.29 21.30
CA TYR A 283 13.24 -1.61 22.04
C TYR A 283 13.54 -2.20 23.41
N ASP A 284 12.66 -3.02 23.97
CA ASP A 284 12.77 -3.56 25.32
C ASP A 284 12.11 -4.95 25.46
N TYR A 285 12.44 -5.84 24.51
CA TYR A 285 11.80 -7.15 24.33
C TYR A 285 11.80 -8.01 25.60
N ASP A 286 12.96 -8.23 26.23
CA ASP A 286 13.09 -9.14 27.38
C ASP A 286 12.20 -8.72 28.56
N ASN A 287 12.06 -7.40 28.77
CA ASN A 287 11.21 -6.85 29.82
C ASN A 287 9.73 -6.75 29.42
N SER A 288 9.37 -7.14 28.21
CA SER A 288 8.00 -7.06 27.65
C SER A 288 7.38 -8.44 27.41
N ILE A 289 8.10 -9.54 27.71
CA ILE A 289 7.64 -10.92 27.47
C ILE A 289 6.30 -11.19 28.16
N GLU A 290 6.09 -10.71 29.39
CA GLU A 290 4.84 -10.95 30.11
C GLU A 290 3.65 -10.27 29.40
N GLU A 291 3.82 -9.03 28.96
CA GLU A 291 2.82 -8.26 28.20
C GLU A 291 2.53 -8.87 26.83
N ILE A 292 3.56 -9.34 26.12
CA ILE A 292 3.42 -10.03 24.84
C ILE A 292 2.66 -11.34 25.02
N SER A 293 2.94 -12.11 26.08
CA SER A 293 2.20 -13.35 26.40
C SER A 293 0.73 -13.09 26.74
N LYS A 294 0.42 -11.96 27.41
CA LYS A 294 -0.96 -11.51 27.62
C LYS A 294 -1.62 -11.15 26.29
N LEU A 295 -0.94 -10.42 25.42
CA LEU A 295 -1.42 -10.06 24.09
C LEU A 295 -1.80 -11.29 23.25
N ALA A 296 -1.03 -12.38 23.35
CA ALA A 296 -1.33 -13.64 22.65
C ALA A 296 -2.71 -14.22 23.03
N LYS A 297 -3.17 -13.99 24.27
CA LYS A 297 -4.47 -14.47 24.76
C LYS A 297 -5.60 -13.47 24.44
N GLU A 298 -5.33 -12.19 24.62
CA GLU A 298 -6.33 -11.12 24.52
C GLU A 298 -6.58 -10.67 23.07
N SER A 299 -5.56 -10.71 22.22
CA SER A 299 -5.61 -10.27 20.83
C SER A 299 -4.61 -11.07 19.97
N PRO A 300 -4.91 -12.34 19.65
CA PRO A 300 -4.01 -13.24 18.93
C PRO A 300 -3.41 -12.66 17.64
N LEU A 301 -4.22 -11.98 16.84
CA LEU A 301 -3.75 -11.38 15.58
C LEU A 301 -2.79 -10.20 15.82
N ALA A 302 -3.08 -9.37 16.84
CA ALA A 302 -2.18 -8.28 17.22
C ALA A 302 -0.84 -8.82 17.72
N PHE A 303 -0.86 -9.94 18.46
CA PHE A 303 0.33 -10.65 18.89
C PHE A 303 1.17 -11.17 17.73
N LEU A 304 0.57 -11.91 16.79
CA LEU A 304 1.30 -12.46 15.62
C LEU A 304 1.94 -11.34 14.79
N ARG A 305 1.19 -10.27 14.52
CA ARG A 305 1.72 -9.09 13.82
C ARG A 305 2.84 -8.40 14.61
N ASN A 306 2.65 -8.24 15.92
CA ASN A 306 3.62 -7.56 16.79
C ASN A 306 4.99 -8.27 16.73
N ILE A 307 5.01 -9.59 16.86
CA ILE A 307 6.24 -10.38 16.67
C ILE A 307 6.77 -10.24 15.23
N HIS A 308 5.91 -10.44 14.22
CA HIS A 308 6.30 -10.36 12.81
C HIS A 308 7.00 -9.03 12.45
N LEU A 309 6.45 -7.89 12.88
CA LEU A 309 6.97 -6.57 12.51
C LEU A 309 8.09 -6.07 13.42
N TYR A 310 8.10 -6.40 14.71
CA TYR A 310 9.00 -5.75 15.66
C TYR A 310 10.03 -6.67 16.28
N ASN A 311 9.88 -7.99 16.15
CA ASN A 311 10.87 -8.95 16.63
C ASN A 311 10.79 -10.30 15.90
N LYS A 312 10.82 -10.27 14.56
CA LYS A 312 10.62 -11.44 13.71
C LYS A 312 11.51 -12.62 14.08
N ASP A 313 12.79 -12.37 14.36
CA ASP A 313 13.79 -13.39 14.70
C ASP A 313 13.47 -14.15 16.01
N LYS A 314 12.56 -13.61 16.83
CA LYS A 314 12.10 -14.21 18.09
C LYS A 314 10.88 -15.11 17.93
N SER A 315 10.34 -15.27 16.72
CA SER A 315 9.14 -16.10 16.47
C SER A 315 9.23 -17.53 17.04
N ASN A 316 10.43 -18.12 17.06
CA ASN A 316 10.66 -19.46 17.61
C ASN A 316 10.49 -19.56 19.13
N GLU A 317 10.69 -18.46 19.87
CA GLU A 317 10.48 -18.42 21.32
C GLU A 317 9.00 -18.57 21.70
N TRP A 318 8.10 -18.31 20.74
CA TRP A 318 6.65 -18.27 20.91
C TRP A 318 5.90 -19.47 20.30
N LEU A 319 6.60 -20.54 19.94
CA LEU A 319 5.98 -21.71 19.30
C LEU A 319 4.84 -22.31 20.13
N ASN A 320 4.95 -22.30 21.46
CA ASN A 320 3.92 -22.83 22.35
C ASN A 320 2.63 -22.02 22.24
N GLU A 321 2.71 -20.69 22.27
CA GLU A 321 1.59 -19.78 22.09
C GLU A 321 1.02 -19.92 20.68
N ILE A 322 1.86 -19.88 19.63
CA ILE A 322 1.44 -20.00 18.23
C ILE A 322 0.70 -21.31 17.98
N ASN A 323 1.16 -22.43 18.55
CA ASN A 323 0.49 -23.72 18.39
C ASN A 323 -0.88 -23.75 19.07
N LYS A 324 -1.04 -23.14 20.25
CA LYS A 324 -2.37 -22.99 20.88
C LYS A 324 -3.31 -22.15 20.02
N LEU A 325 -2.80 -21.12 19.33
CA LEU A 325 -3.59 -20.29 18.44
C LEU A 325 -4.10 -21.04 17.20
N ARG A 326 -3.56 -22.22 16.86
CA ARG A 326 -4.10 -23.06 15.78
C ARG A 326 -5.39 -23.77 16.15
N GLU A 327 -5.72 -23.84 17.43
CA GLU A 327 -6.91 -24.53 17.94
C GLU A 327 -8.12 -23.59 18.08
N ILE A 328 -7.94 -22.29 17.84
CA ILE A 328 -9.03 -21.30 17.97
C ILE A 328 -9.85 -21.23 16.68
N ASP A 329 -11.15 -20.98 16.82
CA ASP A 329 -12.05 -20.75 15.68
C ASP A 329 -11.96 -19.29 15.19
N ASN A 330 -10.84 -18.94 14.58
CA ASN A 330 -10.64 -17.61 13.99
C ASN A 330 -9.86 -17.71 12.67
N SER A 331 -10.57 -17.60 11.55
CA SER A 331 -9.98 -17.73 10.21
C SER A 331 -8.88 -16.71 9.93
N GLY A 332 -8.99 -15.48 10.42
CA GLY A 332 -7.97 -14.44 10.23
C GLY A 332 -6.66 -14.78 10.94
N VAL A 333 -6.73 -15.36 12.13
CA VAL A 333 -5.55 -15.83 12.88
C VAL A 333 -4.93 -17.03 12.19
N LEU A 334 -5.73 -18.02 11.81
CA LEU A 334 -5.23 -19.22 11.13
C LEU A 334 -4.56 -18.89 9.80
N GLU A 335 -5.17 -18.01 9.00
CA GLU A 335 -4.61 -17.52 7.73
C GLU A 335 -3.29 -16.77 7.97
N TYR A 336 -3.21 -15.92 9.00
CA TYR A 336 -1.96 -15.21 9.33
C TYR A 336 -0.85 -16.18 9.75
N ILE A 337 -1.18 -17.20 10.55
CA ILE A 337 -0.21 -18.23 10.93
C ILE A 337 0.31 -18.96 9.71
N GLU A 338 -0.59 -19.43 8.83
CA GLU A 338 -0.25 -20.23 7.65
C GLU A 338 0.65 -19.47 6.67
N PHE A 339 0.33 -18.21 6.38
CA PHE A 339 0.97 -17.46 5.30
C PHE A 339 2.09 -16.53 5.76
N VAL A 340 2.09 -16.09 7.03
CA VAL A 340 3.09 -15.15 7.56
C VAL A 340 3.97 -15.83 8.60
N THR A 341 3.38 -16.25 9.73
CA THR A 341 4.16 -16.74 10.88
C THR A 341 4.96 -18.01 10.56
N ASP A 342 4.37 -18.96 9.82
CA ASP A 342 5.07 -20.19 9.41
C ASP A 342 6.21 -19.90 8.43
N SER A 343 6.10 -18.85 7.62
CA SER A 343 7.16 -18.38 6.73
C SER A 343 8.33 -17.80 7.53
N ASP A 344 8.04 -16.98 8.56
CA ASP A 344 9.05 -16.41 9.45
C ASP A 344 9.84 -17.51 10.18
N ILE A 345 9.15 -18.46 10.81
CA ILE A 345 9.75 -19.60 11.53
C ILE A 345 10.67 -20.41 10.61
N LYS A 346 10.20 -20.73 9.39
CA LYS A 346 11.00 -21.49 8.40
C LYS A 346 12.25 -20.73 7.98
N THR A 347 12.12 -19.42 7.74
CA THR A 347 13.24 -18.57 7.31
C THR A 347 14.33 -18.53 8.39
N ILE A 348 13.94 -18.36 9.66
CA ILE A 348 14.88 -18.36 10.80
C ILE A 348 15.57 -19.72 10.93
N ALA A 349 14.82 -20.82 10.84
CA ALA A 349 15.39 -22.17 10.93
C ALA A 349 16.43 -22.45 9.82
N ASN A 350 16.26 -21.88 8.63
CA ASN A 350 17.21 -22.01 7.53
C ASN A 350 18.47 -21.16 7.73
N ASN A 351 18.35 -19.99 8.37
CA ASN A 351 19.48 -19.10 8.65
C ASN A 351 20.38 -19.64 9.77
N VAL A 352 19.86 -20.42 10.71
CA VAL A 352 20.65 -21.08 11.78
C VAL A 352 21.46 -22.28 11.25
N ARG A 353 21.10 -22.83 10.08
CA ARG A 353 21.76 -23.99 9.45
C ARG A 353 22.87 -23.61 8.46
N LYS A 354 23.03 -22.33 8.15
CA LYS A 354 24.12 -21.77 7.35
C LYS A 354 25.17 -21.17 8.28
#